data_AF-A0A2H6N0L0-F1
#
_entry.id   AF-A0A2H6N0L0-F1
#
_cell.length_a   1.000
_cell.length_b   1.000
_cell.length_c   1.000
_cell.angle_alpha   90.00
_cell.angle_beta   90.00
_cell.angle_gamma   90.00
#
_symmetry.space_group_name_H-M   'P 1'
#
loop_
_entity.id
_entity.type
_entity.pdbx_description
1 polymer ?
#
loop_
_entity_poly.entity_id
_entity_poly.type
_entity_poly.pdbx_seq_one_letter_code
_entity_poly.pdbx_strand_id
1 'polypeptide(L)'
;ECQRQQLPVTSANKQKVLGKALSLIRFPLMTIEEFAAGPAQSGILSDREVVNLFLHFTVNPKPRVDYIDRPRCCLRGKECSINRFQQVESRWGYSGTSDRIRFTVNRRISIVGFGLYGSIHGPTDYQVNIQVQLFFKFIMSDVC
;
A
#
# COMPACT_ATOMS: atom_id res chain seq x y z
N GLU A 1 -24.27 -4.72 -3.86
CA GLU A 1 -24.76 -4.09 -2.61
C GLU A 1 -26.07 -3.29 -2.78
N CYS A 2 -26.19 -2.31 -3.69
CA CYS A 2 -27.49 -1.65 -3.93
C CYS A 2 -28.62 -2.65 -4.24
N GLN A 3 -28.35 -3.63 -5.12
CA GLN A 3 -29.28 -4.73 -5.42
C GLN A 3 -29.64 -5.55 -4.18
N ARG A 4 -28.67 -5.83 -3.29
CA ARG A 4 -28.89 -6.55 -2.03
C ARG A 4 -29.84 -5.80 -1.10
N GLN A 5 -29.78 -4.47 -1.13
CA GLN A 5 -30.66 -3.58 -0.36
C GLN A 5 -31.92 -3.16 -1.14
N GLN A 6 -32.19 -3.75 -2.31
CA GLN A 6 -33.32 -3.42 -3.18
C GLN A 6 -33.41 -1.93 -3.57
N LEU A 7 -32.26 -1.27 -3.70
CA LEU A 7 -32.16 0.12 -4.12
C LEU A 7 -31.87 0.21 -5.63
N PRO A 8 -32.46 1.19 -6.35
CA PRO A 8 -32.06 1.50 -7.73
C PRO A 8 -30.56 1.77 -7.82
N VAL A 9 -29.92 1.30 -8.89
CA VAL A 9 -28.45 1.39 -9.08
C VAL A 9 -28.05 2.77 -9.60
N THR A 10 -28.35 3.80 -8.83
CA THR A 10 -27.94 5.19 -9.09
C THR A 10 -26.61 5.50 -8.40
N SER A 11 -25.88 6.52 -8.86
CA SER A 11 -24.65 6.99 -8.22
C SER A 11 -24.89 7.34 -6.74
N ALA A 12 -25.92 8.12 -6.44
CA ALA A 12 -26.30 8.48 -5.08
C ALA A 12 -26.52 7.26 -4.18
N ASN A 13 -27.21 6.22 -4.67
CA ASN A 13 -27.42 5.00 -3.89
C ASN A 13 -26.13 4.19 -3.73
N LYS A 14 -25.29 4.09 -4.76
CA LYS A 14 -23.97 3.45 -4.66
C LYS A 14 -23.10 4.15 -3.61
N GLN A 15 -23.05 5.48 -3.61
CA GLN A 15 -22.30 6.25 -2.63
C GLN A 15 -22.86 6.07 -1.22
N LYS A 16 -24.19 6.16 -1.05
CA LYS A 16 -24.86 5.96 0.24
C LYS A 16 -24.50 4.60 0.85
N VAL A 17 -24.51 3.57 0.01
CA VAL A 17 -24.22 2.20 0.38
C VAL A 17 -22.73 1.99 0.73
N LEU A 18 -21.82 2.62 0.00
CA LEU A 18 -20.38 2.59 0.29
C LEU A 18 -20.02 3.40 1.54
N GLY A 19 -20.77 4.48 1.81
CA GLY A 19 -20.62 5.34 2.97
C GLY A 19 -19.18 5.85 3.14
N LYS A 20 -18.65 5.73 4.36
CA LYS A 20 -17.29 6.19 4.73
C LYS A 20 -16.17 5.47 3.95
N ALA A 21 -16.43 4.30 3.38
CA ALA A 21 -15.40 3.58 2.61
C ALA A 21 -15.05 4.34 1.32
N LEU A 22 -16.00 5.06 0.72
CA LEU A 22 -15.78 5.83 -0.51
C LEU A 22 -14.73 6.92 -0.32
N SER A 23 -14.78 7.66 0.81
CA SER A 23 -13.80 8.70 1.13
C SER A 23 -12.39 8.18 1.40
N LEU A 24 -12.22 6.86 1.62
CA LEU A 24 -10.90 6.24 1.80
C LEU A 24 -10.21 5.92 0.46
N ILE A 25 -10.94 5.96 -0.66
CA ILE A 25 -10.40 5.76 -1.99
C ILE A 25 -9.60 7.01 -2.37
N ARG A 26 -8.36 6.80 -2.80
CA ARG A 26 -7.39 7.86 -3.11
C ARG A 26 -7.37 8.12 -4.61
N PHE A 27 -8.52 8.52 -5.18
CA PHE A 27 -8.60 8.89 -6.60
C PHE A 27 -7.51 9.88 -7.03
N PRO A 28 -7.16 10.93 -6.24
CA PRO A 28 -6.14 11.89 -6.65
C PRO A 28 -4.71 11.32 -6.81
N LEU A 29 -4.47 10.10 -6.33
CA LEU A 29 -3.18 9.42 -6.48
C LEU A 29 -3.09 8.50 -7.69
N MET A 30 -4.20 8.24 -8.36
CA MET A 30 -4.23 7.50 -9.62
C MET A 30 -3.68 8.39 -10.75
N THR A 31 -3.21 7.77 -11.82
CA THR A 31 -2.98 8.53 -13.06
C THR A 31 -4.33 8.91 -13.71
N ILE A 32 -4.31 9.86 -14.64
CA ILE A 32 -5.52 10.27 -15.38
C ILE A 32 -6.10 9.07 -16.13
N GLU A 33 -5.23 8.25 -16.72
CA GLU A 33 -5.60 7.08 -17.50
C GLU A 33 -6.27 6.01 -16.63
N GLU A 34 -5.69 5.71 -15.46
CA GLU A 34 -6.27 4.79 -14.48
C GLU A 34 -7.65 5.28 -13.99
N PHE A 35 -7.75 6.58 -13.71
CA PHE A 35 -9.01 7.18 -13.27
C PHE A 35 -10.09 7.11 -14.37
N ALA A 36 -9.73 7.45 -15.60
CA ALA A 36 -10.63 7.48 -16.74
C ALA A 36 -11.11 6.07 -17.14
N ALA A 37 -10.24 5.06 -17.05
CA ALA A 37 -10.57 3.68 -17.40
C ALA A 37 -11.38 2.94 -16.32
N GLY A 38 -11.33 3.39 -15.07
CA GLY A 38 -12.02 2.71 -13.96
C GLY A 38 -13.05 3.60 -13.26
N PRO A 39 -12.65 4.34 -12.21
CA PRO A 39 -13.58 5.12 -11.37
C PRO A 39 -14.54 6.02 -12.14
N ALA A 40 -14.08 6.74 -13.16
CA ALA A 40 -14.91 7.67 -13.93
C ALA A 40 -16.08 6.99 -14.66
N GLN A 41 -15.91 5.71 -15.04
CA GLN A 41 -16.93 4.94 -15.77
C GLN A 41 -17.78 4.03 -14.86
N SER A 42 -17.39 3.89 -13.58
CA SER A 42 -18.06 3.01 -12.61
C SER A 42 -19.50 3.42 -12.27
N GLY A 43 -19.85 4.68 -12.55
CA GLY A 43 -21.11 5.30 -12.14
C GLY A 43 -21.28 5.41 -10.63
N ILE A 44 -20.19 5.32 -9.85
CA ILE A 44 -20.17 5.59 -8.40
C ILE A 44 -20.10 7.09 -8.16
N LEU A 45 -19.24 7.80 -8.90
CA LEU A 45 -19.07 9.24 -8.80
C LEU A 45 -20.19 9.97 -9.56
N SER A 46 -20.60 11.13 -9.07
CA SER A 46 -21.43 12.06 -9.83
C SER A 46 -20.61 12.76 -10.92
N ASP A 47 -21.27 13.23 -11.98
CA ASP A 47 -20.60 13.95 -13.07
C ASP A 47 -19.79 15.16 -12.55
N ARG A 48 -20.32 15.85 -11.53
CA ARG A 48 -19.63 16.94 -10.85
C ARG A 48 -18.33 16.50 -10.17
N GLU A 49 -18.33 15.35 -9.50
CA GLU A 49 -17.12 14.80 -8.86
C GLU A 49 -16.10 14.35 -9.90
N VAL A 50 -16.55 13.73 -11.00
CA VAL A 50 -15.67 13.33 -12.10
C VAL A 50 -14.98 14.57 -12.70
N VAL A 51 -15.73 15.64 -12.97
CA VAL A 51 -15.17 16.91 -13.47
C VAL A 51 -14.18 17.52 -12.46
N ASN A 52 -14.53 17.56 -11.17
CA ASN A 52 -13.64 18.09 -10.14
C ASN A 52 -12.32 17.31 -10.03
N LEU A 53 -12.38 15.99 -10.10
CA LEU A 53 -11.18 15.13 -10.09
C LEU A 53 -10.37 15.31 -11.38
N PHE A 54 -11.02 15.42 -12.54
CA PHE A 54 -10.34 15.71 -13.80
C PHE A 54 -9.58 17.03 -13.77
N LEU A 55 -10.20 18.10 -13.25
CA LEU A 55 -9.53 19.39 -13.03
C LEU A 55 -8.35 19.23 -12.06
N HIS A 56 -8.53 18.49 -10.96
CA HIS A 56 -7.44 18.21 -10.00
C HIS A 56 -6.20 17.57 -10.64
N PHE A 57 -6.37 16.69 -11.64
CA PHE A 57 -5.25 16.06 -12.31
C PHE A 57 -4.53 16.98 -13.32
N THR A 58 -5.23 17.95 -13.90
CA THR A 58 -4.78 18.67 -15.11
C THR A 58 -4.35 20.10 -14.86
N VAL A 59 -4.93 20.81 -13.89
CA VAL A 59 -4.69 22.25 -13.70
C VAL A 59 -3.75 22.54 -12.51
N ASN A 60 -3.07 23.70 -12.56
CA ASN A 60 -2.20 24.18 -11.50
C ASN A 60 -2.51 25.68 -11.23
N PRO A 61 -2.91 26.08 -10.01
CA PRO A 61 -2.97 25.27 -8.77
C PRO A 61 -4.10 24.23 -8.80
N LYS A 62 -3.82 23.05 -8.24
CA LYS A 62 -4.79 21.96 -8.16
C LYS A 62 -5.95 22.34 -7.26
N PRO A 63 -7.21 22.32 -7.73
CA PRO A 63 -8.38 22.55 -6.88
C PRO A 63 -8.47 21.49 -5.79
N ARG A 64 -9.04 21.86 -4.63
CA ARG A 64 -9.33 20.92 -3.54
C ARG A 64 -10.44 19.97 -3.94
N VAL A 65 -10.34 18.73 -3.48
CA VAL A 65 -11.33 17.67 -3.66
C VAL A 65 -11.57 16.96 -2.33
N ASP A 66 -12.72 16.29 -2.18
CA ASP A 66 -13.12 15.63 -0.93
C ASP A 66 -12.45 14.25 -0.72
N TYR A 67 -11.40 13.95 -1.47
CA TYR A 67 -10.68 12.69 -1.46
C TYR A 67 -9.23 12.88 -1.00
N ILE A 68 -8.71 11.88 -0.28
CA ILE A 68 -7.34 11.91 0.25
C ILE A 68 -6.35 11.90 -0.92
N ASP A 69 -5.57 12.98 -1.03
CA ASP A 69 -4.52 13.20 -2.04
C ASP A 69 -3.11 12.85 -1.54
N ARG A 70 -3.03 12.24 -0.36
CA ARG A 70 -1.77 11.81 0.26
C ARG A 70 -1.59 10.29 0.16
N PRO A 71 -0.43 9.81 -0.32
CA PRO A 71 -0.08 8.39 -0.32
C PRO A 71 -0.29 7.74 1.04
N ARG A 72 -0.71 6.47 1.06
CA ARG A 72 -0.78 5.67 2.31
C ARG A 72 0.59 5.55 2.96
N CYS A 73 1.63 5.40 2.14
CA CYS A 73 3.00 5.35 2.58
C CYS A 73 3.84 6.32 1.75
N CYS A 74 4.73 7.04 2.41
CA CYS A 74 5.66 8.00 1.79
C CYS A 74 6.85 7.35 1.09
N LEU A 75 6.90 6.01 1.02
CA LEU A 75 7.91 5.27 0.27
C LEU A 75 7.63 5.40 -1.23
N ARG A 76 8.09 6.51 -1.81
CA ARG A 76 8.16 6.70 -3.26
C ARG A 76 9.40 5.96 -3.77
N GLY A 77 9.22 4.92 -4.58
CA GLY A 77 10.32 4.21 -5.22
C GLY A 77 9.98 2.78 -5.64
N LYS A 78 10.83 2.17 -6.45
CA LYS A 78 10.75 0.75 -6.78
C LYS A 78 11.17 -0.07 -5.55
N GLU A 79 10.33 -1.01 -5.14
CA GLU A 79 10.73 -2.00 -4.15
C GLU A 79 11.83 -2.88 -4.73
N CYS A 80 12.94 -3.00 -3.99
CA CYS A 80 14.08 -3.82 -4.36
C CYS A 80 14.34 -4.83 -3.25
N SER A 81 14.54 -6.09 -3.63
CA SER A 81 14.96 -7.15 -2.72
C SER A 81 16.40 -7.55 -3.00
N ILE A 82 17.18 -7.80 -1.94
CA ILE A 82 18.55 -8.31 -2.01
C ILE A 82 18.57 -9.66 -1.31
N ASN A 83 18.91 -10.71 -2.05
CA ASN A 83 19.19 -12.01 -1.47
C ASN A 83 20.70 -12.17 -1.26
N ARG A 84 21.13 -12.45 -0.03
CA ARG A 84 22.54 -12.61 0.33
C ARG A 84 23.09 -14.02 0.13
N PHE A 85 22.22 -15.00 -0.12
CA PHE A 85 22.59 -16.40 -0.27
C PHE A 85 22.59 -16.80 -1.74
N GLN A 86 23.69 -17.41 -2.19
CA GLN A 86 23.80 -17.97 -3.54
C GLN A 86 23.13 -19.35 -3.67
N GLN A 87 23.02 -20.07 -2.55
CA GLN A 87 22.46 -21.42 -2.48
C GLN A 87 21.63 -21.56 -1.20
N VAL A 88 20.63 -22.44 -1.25
CA VAL A 88 19.70 -22.73 -0.15
C VAL A 88 19.79 -24.21 0.17
N GLU A 89 20.05 -24.52 1.43
CA GLU A 89 20.13 -25.89 1.93
C GLU A 89 18.84 -26.30 2.65
N SER A 90 18.77 -27.59 2.99
CA SER A 90 17.51 -28.25 3.33
C SER A 90 16.92 -27.92 4.70
N ARG A 91 17.69 -27.54 5.72
CA ARG A 91 17.12 -27.40 7.08
C ARG A 91 17.78 -26.34 7.93
N TRP A 92 16.94 -25.56 8.62
CA TRP A 92 17.31 -24.71 9.75
C TRP A 92 16.39 -25.00 10.93
N GLY A 93 16.94 -25.20 12.13
CA GLY A 93 16.19 -25.53 13.33
C GLY A 93 16.03 -24.33 14.25
N TYR A 94 14.84 -24.14 14.82
CA TYR A 94 14.56 -23.09 15.80
C TYR A 94 14.38 -23.69 17.20
N SER A 95 15.20 -23.24 18.16
CA SER A 95 15.17 -23.67 19.57
C SER A 95 14.94 -22.52 20.55
N GLY A 96 14.49 -21.36 20.05
CA GLY A 96 14.24 -20.14 20.84
C GLY A 96 15.39 -19.14 20.85
N THR A 97 16.54 -19.47 20.24
CA THR A 97 17.63 -18.52 20.01
C THR A 97 17.33 -17.62 18.81
N SER A 98 17.54 -16.31 18.95
CA SER A 98 17.34 -15.36 17.84
C SER A 98 18.43 -15.49 16.77
N ASP A 99 18.03 -15.64 15.51
CA ASP A 99 18.92 -15.45 14.37
C ASP A 99 19.26 -13.96 14.18
N ARG A 100 20.53 -13.64 13.94
CA ARG A 100 21.02 -12.26 13.87
C ARG A 100 21.99 -12.06 12.71
N ILE A 101 21.89 -10.90 12.07
CA ILE A 101 22.84 -10.44 11.06
C ILE A 101 23.13 -8.96 11.26
N ARG A 102 24.39 -8.57 11.05
CA ARG A 102 24.78 -7.18 10.92
C ARG A 102 24.98 -6.87 9.45
N PHE A 103 24.40 -5.78 8.98
CA PHE A 103 24.61 -5.26 7.63
C PHE A 103 24.82 -3.76 7.67
N THR A 104 25.47 -3.24 6.62
CA THR A 104 25.72 -1.82 6.41
C THR A 104 25.43 -1.50 4.96
N VAL A 105 25.05 -0.26 4.68
CA VAL A 105 24.77 0.22 3.33
C VAL A 105 25.56 1.49 3.08
N ASN A 106 25.96 1.69 1.82
CA ASN A 106 26.69 2.88 1.38
C ASN A 106 25.77 3.98 0.82
N ARG A 107 24.45 3.76 0.83
CA ARG A 107 23.43 4.71 0.37
C ARG A 107 22.28 4.73 1.37
N ARG A 108 21.56 5.86 1.41
CA ARG A 108 20.33 5.97 2.20
C ARG A 108 19.28 5.03 1.62
N ILE A 109 18.73 4.18 2.47
CA ILE A 109 17.62 3.27 2.14
C ILE A 109 16.53 3.38 3.20
N SER A 110 15.34 2.89 2.85
CA SER A 110 14.28 2.58 3.79
C SER A 110 14.04 1.08 3.77
N ILE A 111 14.05 0.44 4.94
CA ILE A 111 13.78 -0.99 5.06
C ILE A 111 12.27 -1.18 5.20
N VAL A 112 11.68 -1.95 4.29
CA VAL A 112 10.24 -2.24 4.26
C VAL A 112 9.90 -3.59 4.88
N GLY A 113 10.86 -4.51 4.91
CA GLY A 113 10.69 -5.86 5.44
C GLY A 113 11.92 -6.73 5.25
N PHE A 114 11.82 -7.98 5.68
CA PHE A 114 12.85 -9.01 5.54
C PHE A 114 12.22 -10.28 4.98
N GLY A 115 12.89 -10.90 4.01
CA GLY A 115 12.53 -12.25 3.55
C GLY A 115 13.12 -13.31 4.48
N LEU A 116 12.29 -14.26 4.91
CA LEU A 116 12.68 -15.37 5.78
C LEU A 116 12.38 -16.70 5.07
N TYR A 117 13.23 -17.70 5.29
CA TYR A 117 12.97 -19.06 4.81
C TYR A 117 11.90 -19.75 5.67
N GLY A 118 11.01 -20.47 5.01
CA GLY A 118 9.88 -21.17 5.63
C GLY A 118 10.11 -22.68 5.79
N SER A 119 9.00 -23.41 5.96
CA SER A 119 8.99 -24.87 6.14
C SER A 119 9.42 -25.62 4.88
N ILE A 120 10.13 -26.73 5.08
CA ILE A 120 10.46 -27.69 4.02
C ILE A 120 9.41 -28.80 3.83
N HIS A 121 8.45 -28.90 4.75
CA HIS A 121 7.43 -29.96 4.76
C HIS A 121 6.06 -29.49 4.26
N GLY A 122 5.98 -28.27 3.70
CA GLY A 122 4.74 -27.70 3.17
C GLY A 122 4.25 -26.46 3.93
N PRO A 123 3.00 -26.02 3.68
CA PRO A 123 2.45 -24.81 4.27
C PRO A 123 2.46 -24.88 5.80
N THR A 124 3.06 -23.89 6.46
CA THR A 124 3.16 -23.82 7.91
C THR A 124 3.26 -22.36 8.32
N ASP A 125 2.52 -21.99 9.36
CA ASP A 125 2.58 -20.65 9.94
C ASP A 125 3.68 -20.55 10.99
N TYR A 126 4.43 -19.45 10.94
CA TYR A 126 5.47 -19.14 11.91
C TYR A 126 5.14 -17.83 12.61
N GLN A 127 5.27 -17.83 13.94
CA GLN A 127 5.31 -16.59 14.71
C GLN A 127 6.74 -16.06 14.71
N VAL A 128 6.94 -14.84 14.21
CA VAL A 128 8.27 -14.22 14.12
C VAL A 128 8.23 -12.83 14.72
N ASN A 129 9.21 -12.53 15.58
CA ASN A 129 9.48 -11.18 16.06
C ASN A 129 10.74 -10.66 15.37
N ILE A 130 10.61 -9.59 14.58
CA ILE A 130 11.73 -8.99 13.86
C ILE A 130 12.10 -7.67 14.53
N GLN A 131 13.39 -7.48 14.80
CA GLN A 131 13.92 -6.28 15.42
C GLN A 131 15.11 -5.75 14.62
N VAL A 132 15.12 -4.43 14.39
CA VAL A 132 16.25 -3.72 13.78
C VAL A 132 16.89 -2.85 14.85
N GLN A 133 18.10 -3.22 15.27
CA GLN A 133 18.88 -2.43 16.21
C GLN A 133 19.87 -1.55 15.44
N LEU A 134 19.71 -0.24 15.58
CA LEU A 134 20.62 0.74 14.99
C LEU A 134 21.84 0.92 15.88
N PHE A 135 23.01 0.50 15.40
CA PHE A 135 24.28 0.67 16.11
C PHE A 135 24.88 2.08 15.94
N PHE A 136 24.29 2.89 15.07
CA PHE A 136 24.55 4.33 14.92
C PHE A 136 23.22 5.03 14.64
N LYS A 137 22.98 6.23 15.20
CA LYS A 137 21.74 7.02 15.02
C LYS A 137 21.44 7.22 13.54
N PHE A 138 20.67 6.32 12.95
CA PHE A 138 19.94 6.55 11.72
C PHE A 138 18.53 6.94 12.14
N ILE A 139 18.05 8.06 11.61
CA ILE A 139 16.66 8.46 11.77
C ILE A 139 15.82 7.38 11.06
N MET A 140 15.31 6.40 11.82
CA MET A 140 14.06 5.74 11.44
C MET A 140 13.01 6.83 11.55
N SER A 141 12.76 7.52 10.44
CA SER A 141 11.54 8.31 10.36
C SER A 141 10.40 7.32 10.47
N ASP A 142 9.57 7.53 11.49
CA ASP A 142 8.39 6.74 11.81
C ASP A 142 7.68 6.28 10.54
N VAL A 143 7.43 4.98 10.48
CA VAL A 143 6.57 4.37 9.48
C VAL A 143 5.16 4.90 9.78
N CYS A 144 4.73 5.90 9.02
CA CYS A 144 3.33 6.34 8.99
C CYS A 144 2.44 5.28 8.34
#